data_AF-A0A0A9EAI1-F1
#
_entry.id   AF-A0A0A9EAI1-F1
#
_cell.length_a   1.000
_cell.length_b   1.000
_cell.length_c   1.000
_cell.angle_alpha   90.00
_cell.angle_beta   90.00
_cell.angle_gamma   90.00
#
_symmetry.space_group_name_H-M   'P 1'
#
loop_
_entity.id
_entity.type
_entity.pdbx_description
1 polymer ?
#
loop_
_entity_poly.entity_id
_entity_poly.type
_entity_poly.pdbx_seq_one_letter_code
_entity_poly.pdbx_strand_id
1 'polypeptide(L)' 'MSAAVLGEGRCSKPTVEVGVSHIGCAEDAAAFVALAAAVDLSMDACRLFSHRLRKELSHLQSDLLR' A
#
# COMPACT_ATOMS: atom_id res chain seq x y z
N MET A 1 11.91 -10.02 -16.60
CA MET A 1 12.73 -9.58 -15.46
C MET A 1 11.78 -9.28 -14.32
N SER A 2 11.98 -9.90 -13.16
CA SER A 2 11.17 -9.67 -11.95
C SER A 2 12.05 -9.03 -10.89
N ALA A 3 11.57 -7.94 -10.29
CA ALA A 3 12.25 -7.23 -9.21
C ALA A 3 11.37 -7.32 -7.95
N ALA A 4 11.95 -7.76 -6.84
CA ALA A 4 11.29 -7.87 -5.55
C ALA A 4 11.97 -6.95 -4.54
N VAL A 5 11.19 -6.14 -3.83
CA VAL A 5 11.66 -5.26 -2.75
C VAL A 5 11.14 -5.80 -1.42
N LEU A 6 12.03 -5.93 -0.43
CA LEU A 6 11.70 -6.37 0.92
C LEU A 6 11.65 -5.16 1.84
N GLY A 7 10.49 -4.88 2.44
CA GLY A 7 10.35 -3.90 3.53
C GLY A 7 10.48 -4.57 4.91
N GLU A 8 10.95 -3.81 5.91
CA GLU A 8 11.07 -4.29 7.29
C GLU A 8 9.69 -4.24 7.99
N GLY A 9 9.06 -5.41 8.21
CA GLY A 9 7.76 -5.55 8.89
C GLY A 9 6.76 -6.47 8.16
N ARG A 10 5.46 -6.37 8.52
CA ARG A 10 4.33 -7.01 7.80
C ARG A 10 4.01 -6.22 6.52
N CYS A 11 4.99 -6.04 5.65
CA CYS A 11 4.73 -5.47 4.34
C CYS A 11 4.20 -6.56 3.40
N SER A 12 3.21 -6.20 2.58
CA SER A 12 2.84 -7.05 1.46
C SER A 12 4.07 -7.20 0.52
N LYS A 13 4.10 -8.26 -0.30
CA LYS A 13 5.14 -8.47 -1.30
C LYS A 13 4.62 -7.99 -2.65
N PRO A 14 4.67 -6.68 -2.97
CA PRO A 14 4.15 -6.17 -4.22
C PRO A 14 4.94 -6.78 -5.38
N THR A 15 4.22 -7.41 -6.30
CA THR A 15 4.80 -7.91 -7.55
C THR A 15 4.45 -6.92 -8.64
N VAL A 16 5.47 -6.36 -9.29
CA VAL A 16 5.30 -5.32 -10.31
C VAL A 16 5.84 -5.85 -11.63
N GLU A 17 4.99 -5.89 -12.64
CA GLU A 17 5.41 -6.15 -14.02
C GLU A 17 5.65 -4.82 -14.73
N VAL A 18 6.83 -4.66 -15.30
CA VAL A 18 7.21 -3.45 -16.03
C VAL A 18 7.55 -3.85 -17.46
N GLY A 19 6.87 -3.24 -18.43
CA GLY A 19 7.09 -3.51 -19.84
C GLY A 19 8.43 -2.96 -20.30
N VAL A 20 9.34 -3.83 -20.74
CA VAL A 20 10.73 -3.48 -21.10
C VAL A 20 10.81 -2.39 -22.17
N SER A 21 9.79 -2.28 -23.03
CA SER A 21 9.66 -1.24 -24.04
C SER A 21 9.55 0.19 -23.49
N HIS A 22 9.26 0.35 -22.20
CA HIS A 22 8.98 1.64 -21.56
C HIS A 22 10.05 2.06 -20.54
N ILE A 23 11.18 1.36 -20.49
CA ILE A 23 12.21 1.51 -19.47
C ILE A 23 13.55 1.73 -20.17
N GLY A 24 14.21 2.86 -19.94
CA GLY A 24 15.50 3.16 -20.55
C GLY A 24 16.68 2.51 -19.83
N CYS A 25 16.54 2.31 -18.52
CA CYS A 25 17.58 1.80 -17.64
C CYS A 25 17.01 1.08 -16.40
N ALA A 26 17.87 0.41 -15.62
CA ALA A 26 17.43 -0.35 -14.45
C ALA A 26 16.83 0.56 -13.36
N GLU A 27 17.26 1.82 -13.31
CA GLU A 27 16.80 2.84 -12.38
C GLU A 27 15.33 3.19 -12.60
N ASP A 28 14.89 3.28 -13.86
CA ASP A 28 13.48 3.51 -14.20
C ASP A 28 12.60 2.35 -13.66
N ALA A 29 13.04 1.10 -13.83
CA ALA A 29 12.35 -0.06 -13.27
C ALA A 29 12.30 0.00 -11.73
N ALA A 30 13.40 0.40 -11.09
CA ALA A 30 13.45 0.59 -9.65
C ALA A 30 12.48 1.69 -9.17
N ALA A 31 12.32 2.77 -9.94
CA ALA A 31 11.38 3.84 -9.63
C ALA A 31 9.92 3.35 -9.67
N PHE A 32 9.53 2.55 -10.66
CA PHE A 32 8.18 1.96 -10.72
C PHE A 32 7.92 0.99 -9.55
N VAL A 33 8.90 0.16 -9.21
CA VAL A 33 8.81 -0.76 -8.07
C VAL A 33 8.69 0.00 -6.75
N ALA A 34 9.49 1.06 -6.57
CA ALA A 34 9.42 1.90 -5.39
C ALA A 34 8.06 2.61 -5.26
N LEU A 35 7.51 3.13 -6.36
CA LEU A 35 6.19 3.74 -6.38
C LEU A 35 5.09 2.75 -6.00
N ALA A 36 5.11 1.54 -6.58
CA ALA A 36 4.14 0.50 -6.25
C ALA A 36 4.21 0.10 -4.76
N ALA A 37 5.41 -0.03 -4.20
CA ALA A 37 5.60 -0.28 -2.78
C ALA A 37 5.05 0.88 -1.92
N ALA A 38 5.29 2.14 -2.31
CA ALA A 38 4.75 3.29 -1.58
C ALA A 38 3.21 3.32 -1.58
N VAL A 39 2.56 2.98 -2.70
CA VAL A 39 1.10 2.90 -2.80
C VAL A 39 0.54 1.78 -1.93
N ASP A 40 1.16 0.59 -1.97
CA ASP A 40 0.73 -0.55 -1.17
C ASP A 40 0.81 -0.27 0.34
N LEU A 41 1.94 0.29 0.79
CA LEU A 41 2.10 0.73 2.19
C LEU A 41 1.08 1.80 2.58
N SER A 42 0.74 2.71 1.66
CA SER A 42 -0.30 3.73 1.88
C SER A 42 -1.66 3.08 2.07
N MET A 43 -2.00 2.04 1.29
CA MET A 43 -3.25 1.31 1.43
C MET A 43 -3.33 0.54 2.75
N ASP A 44 -2.25 -0.07 3.18
CA ASP A 44 -2.19 -0.74 4.49
C ASP A 44 -2.30 0.26 5.65
N ALA A 45 -1.66 1.42 5.55
CA ALA A 45 -1.80 2.50 6.53
C ALA A 45 -3.23 3.06 6.56
N CYS A 46 -3.86 3.29 5.40
CA CYS A 46 -5.25 3.71 5.29
C CYS A 46 -6.22 2.66 5.86
N ARG A 47 -5.88 1.37 5.78
CA ARG A 47 -6.68 0.29 6.36
C ARG A 47 -6.83 0.47 7.88
N LEU A 48 -5.77 0.85 8.58
CA LEU A 48 -5.80 1.20 10.00
C LEU A 48 -6.71 2.39 10.29
N PHE A 49 -6.63 3.44 9.45
CA PHE A 49 -7.52 4.60 9.56
C PHE A 49 -8.99 4.21 9.37
N SER A 50 -9.30 3.39 8.36
CA SER A 50 -10.66 2.89 8.13
C SER A 50 -11.19 2.06 9.30
N HIS A 51 -10.32 1.26 9.94
CA HIS A 51 -10.71 0.43 11.08
C HIS A 51 -10.93 1.27 12.34
N ARG A 52 -10.12 2.32 12.56
CA ARG A 52 -10.34 3.28 13.65
C ARG A 52 -11.62 4.07 13.42
N LEU A 53 -11.80 4.66 12.24
CA LEU A 53 -13.02 5.41 11.89
C LEU A 53 -14.29 4.57 12.06
N ARG A 54 -14.30 3.32 11.58
CA ARG A 54 -15.46 2.43 11.77
C ARG A 54 -15.77 2.21 13.25
N LYS A 55 -14.76 2.03 14.10
CA LYS A 55 -14.96 1.90 15.55
C LYS A 55 -15.57 3.18 16.13
N GLU A 56 -14.95 4.34 15.88
CA GLU A 56 -15.43 5.63 16.40
C GLU A 56 -16.89 5.92 15.98
N LEU A 57 -17.23 5.68 14.71
CA LEU A 57 -18.59 5.85 14.22
C LEU A 57 -19.59 4.87 14.86
N SER A 58 -19.17 3.62 15.08
CA SER A 58 -20.01 2.60 15.73
C SER A 58 -20.32 2.98 17.19
N HIS A 59 -19.31 3.48 17.91
CA HIS A 59 -19.47 4.01 19.27
C HIS A 59 -20.43 5.21 19.29
N LEU A 60 -20.23 6.17 18.39
CA LEU A 60 -21.11 7.34 18.27
C LEU A 60 -22.57 6.96 17.98
N GLN A 61 -22.80 6.01 17.07
CA GLN A 61 -24.16 5.50 16.80
C GLN A 61 -24.80 4.84 18.01
N SER A 62 -24.03 4.07 18.80
CA SER A 62 -24.56 3.44 20.01
C SER A 62 -24.91 4.43 21.11
N ASP A 63 -24.17 5.54 21.22
CA ASP A 63 -24.44 6.61 22.19
C ASP A 63 -25.67 7.44 21.78
N LEU A 64 -25.92 7.61 20.48
CA LEU A 64 -27.08 8.34 19.96
C LEU A 64 -28.39 7.51 20.03
N LEU A 65 -28.28 6.19 20.13
CA LEU A 65 -29.41 5.27 20.28
C LEU A 65 -29.76 4.95 21.74
N ARG A 66 -29.06 5.56 22.71
CA ARG A 66 -29.35 5.51 24.15
C ARG A 66 -30.07 6.77 24.60
#